data_AF-A0A828T026-F1
#
_entry.id   AF-A0A828T026-F1
#
_cell.length_a   1.000
_cell.length_b   1.000
_cell.length_c   1.000
_cell.angle_alpha   90.00
_cell.angle_beta   90.00
_cell.angle_gamma   90.00
#
_symmetry.space_group_name_H-M   'P 1'
#
loop_
_entity.id
_entity.type
_entity.pdbx_description
1 polymer ?
#
loop_
_entity_poly.entity_id
_entity_poly.type
_entity_poly.pdbx_seq_one_letter_code
_entity_poly.pdbx_strand_id
1 'polypeptide(L)' 'MRTIFAEYNPQCNSIDVYTNTGYILRIDCWEAEKI' A
#
# COMPACT_ATOMS: atom_id res chain seq x y z
N MET A 1 15.85 5.49 -12.81
CA MET A 1 15.27 4.89 -11.59
C MET A 1 13.81 5.31 -11.53
N ARG A 2 12.86 4.39 -11.32
CA ARG A 2 11.44 4.75 -11.16
C ARG A 2 11.12 4.71 -9.67
N THR A 3 10.69 5.82 -9.10
CA THR A 3 10.28 5.91 -7.69
C THR A 3 8.86 5.39 -7.55
N ILE A 4 8.66 4.48 -6.60
CA ILE A 4 7.36 3.99 -6.16
C ILE A 4 7.16 4.40 -4.71
N PHE A 5 5.92 4.69 -4.34
CA PHE A 5 5.51 5.00 -2.99
C PHE A 5 4.56 3.91 -2.50
N ALA A 6 4.63 3.61 -1.20
CA ALA A 6 3.78 2.64 -0.56
C ALA A 6 3.32 3.21 0.79
N GLU A 7 2.01 3.19 1.02
CA GLU A 7 1.39 3.65 2.26
C GLU A 7 0.50 2.55 2.84
N TYR A 8 0.55 2.37 4.16
CA TYR A 8 -0.35 1.45 4.84
C TYR A 8 -1.68 2.15 5.12
N ASN A 9 -2.77 1.55 4.64
CA ASN A 9 -4.13 1.98 4.84
C ASN A 9 -4.78 1.15 5.96
N PRO A 10 -4.91 1.68 7.19
CA PRO A 10 -5.49 0.96 8.31
C PRO A 10 -7.01 0.74 8.18
N GLN A 11 -7.70 1.46 7.29
CA GLN A 11 -9.15 1.30 7.10
C GLN A 11 -9.49 -0.02 6.39
N CYS A 12 -8.63 -0.43 5.44
CA CYS A 12 -8.80 -1.65 4.66
C CYS A 12 -7.77 -2.73 5.03
N ASN A 13 -6.90 -2.47 6.00
CA ASN A 13 -5.75 -3.32 6.32
C ASN A 13 -4.97 -3.68 5.05
N SER A 14 -4.50 -2.68 4.30
CA SER A 14 -3.85 -2.91 3.01
C SER A 14 -2.66 -1.98 2.81
N ILE A 15 -1.73 -2.35 1.94
CA ILE A 15 -0.69 -1.45 1.44
C ILE A 15 -1.12 -0.94 0.06
N ASP A 16 -1.26 0.37 -0.05
CA ASP A 16 -1.58 1.07 -1.29
C ASP A 16 -0.27 1.52 -1.96
N VAL A 17 -0.03 1.05 -3.18
CA VAL A 17 1.19 1.34 -3.96
C VAL A 17 0.88 2.27 -5.13
N TYR A 18 1.64 3.35 -5.25
CA TYR A 18 1.42 4.38 -6.26
C TYR A 18 2.75 4.91 -6.84
N THR A 19 2.65 5.48 -8.04
CA THR A 19 3.70 6.30 -8.67
C THR A 19 3.29 7.77 -8.63
N ASN A 20 4.20 8.67 -9.03
CA ASN A 20 3.83 10.06 -9.32
C ASN A 20 2.70 10.21 -10.35
N THR A 21 2.46 9.21 -11.19
CA THR A 21 1.43 9.23 -12.23
C THR A 21 0.12 8.58 -11.83
N GLY A 22 0.03 8.04 -10.60
CA GLY A 22 -1.21 7.49 -10.07
C GLY A 22 -1.06 6.12 -9.40
N TYR A 23 -2.21 5.56 -9.02
CA TYR A 23 -2.36 4.30 -8.32
C TYR A 23 -1.95 3.10 -9.16
N ILE A 24 -1.24 2.15 -8.57
CA ILE A 24 -0.78 0.94 -9.26
C ILE A 24 -1.51 -0.28 -8.72
N LEU A 25 -1.54 -0.47 -7.40
CA LEU A 25 -1.90 -1.75 -6.80
C LEU A 25 -2.34 -1.60 -5.33
N ARG A 26 -3.34 -2.40 -4.94
CA ARG A 26 -3.66 -2.70 -3.53
C ARG A 26 -3.08 -4.05 -3.16
N ILE A 27 -2.43 -4.13 -2.01
CA ILE A 27 -2.02 -5.40 -1.41
C ILE A 27 -2.79 -5.54 -0.10
N ASP A 28 -3.76 -6.44 -0.06
CA ASP A 28 -4.52 -6.71 1.17
C ASP A 28 -3.62 -7.43 2.18
N CYS A 29 -3.52 -6.89 3.39
CA CYS A 29 -2.84 -7.52 4.51
C CYS A 29 -3.84 -8.47 5.18
N TRP A 30 -3.49 -9.74 5.29
CA TRP A 30 -4.40 -10.76 5.86
C TRP A 30 -4.76 -10.45 7.32
N GLU A 31 -3.80 -10.61 8.24
CA GLU A 31 -3.86 -10.06 9.58
C GLU A 31 -2.67 -9.11 9.69
N ALA A 32 -2.92 -7.84 10.05
CA ALA A 32 -1.82 -6.97 10.45
C ALA A 32 -1.11 -7.64 11.63
N GLU A 33 0.23 -7.62 11.65
CA GLU A 33 0.97 -8.04 12.84
C GLU A 33 0.39 -7.28 14.05
N LYS A 34 -0.09 -8.03 15.04
CA LYS A 34 -0.47 -7.45 16.33
C LYS A 34 0.81 -6.98 17.00
N ILE A 35 1.02 -5.67 16.95
CA ILE A 35 2.06 -4.97 17.72
C ILE A 35 1.77 -5.13 19.22
#